data_AF-A0A2S8VZL9-F1
#
_entry.id   AF-A0A2S8VZL9-F1
#
_cell.length_a   1.000
_cell.length_b   1.000
_cell.length_c   1.000
_cell.angle_alpha   90.00
_cell.angle_beta   90.00
_cell.angle_gamma   90.00
#
_symmetry.space_group_name_H-M   'P 1'
#
loop_
_entity.id
_entity.type
_entity.pdbx_description
1 polymer ?
#
loop_
_entity_poly.entity_id
_entity_poly.type
_entity_poly.pdbx_seq_one_letter_code
_entity_poly.pdbx_strand_id
1 'polypeptide(L)'
;MTKLKELQFVTTNGDNIGLITDIDVSLHANDTEIYVFDEETDEDFGGIVVKEKTVRLLTEEEIQERLGNIKCDYKKYAYFIIGLNNMNKLEKYHIPENEFVQQARIDSTYFLEGFKTTQSDLLKHNGKSFTVLRMLTKEEADLEDVGRMYKIQLSSGEILDAFEDEIVIFPSK
;
A
#
# COMPACT_ATOMS: atom_id res chain seq x y z
N MET A 1 28.79 -1.58 14.95
CA MET A 1 27.85 -0.79 14.14
C MET A 1 26.75 -1.73 13.68
N THR A 2 25.50 -1.44 14.02
CA THR A 2 24.37 -2.25 13.54
C THR A 2 24.20 -2.00 12.06
N LYS A 3 24.23 -3.05 11.23
CA LYS A 3 24.12 -2.91 9.78
C LYS A 3 22.65 -2.76 9.39
N LEU A 4 22.29 -1.59 8.86
CA LEU A 4 20.96 -1.31 8.31
C LEU A 4 20.76 -2.02 6.96
N LYS A 5 19.51 -2.35 6.66
CA LYS A 5 19.04 -3.04 5.46
C LYS A 5 17.62 -2.56 5.13
N GLU A 6 17.22 -2.76 3.87
CA GLU A 6 15.83 -2.60 3.44
C GLU A 6 14.86 -3.42 4.31
N LEU A 7 13.62 -2.93 4.39
CA LEU A 7 12.48 -3.52 5.08
C LEU A 7 12.69 -3.69 6.60
N GLN A 8 13.55 -2.87 7.19
CA GLN A 8 13.69 -2.76 8.63
C GLN A 8 12.87 -1.60 9.17
N PHE A 9 12.21 -1.82 10.30
CA PHE A 9 11.51 -0.77 11.03
C PHE A 9 12.48 0.10 11.81
N VAL A 10 12.29 1.40 11.68
CA VAL A 10 13.15 2.42 12.25
C VAL A 10 12.37 3.59 12.81
N THR A 11 13.06 4.41 13.59
CA THR A 11 12.62 5.76 13.93
C THR A 11 13.69 6.76 13.51
N THR A 12 13.27 7.94 13.06
CA THR A 12 14.14 9.04 12.61
C THR A 12 14.19 10.18 13.63
N ASN A 13 13.17 10.30 14.49
CA ASN A 13 13.06 11.35 15.51
C ASN A 13 12.75 10.82 16.93
N GLY A 14 12.57 9.51 17.10
CA GLY A 14 12.23 8.86 18.36
C GLY A 14 10.79 8.38 18.43
N ASP A 15 9.85 9.11 17.81
CA ASP A 15 8.41 8.89 17.98
C ASP A 15 7.75 8.25 16.75
N ASN A 16 8.28 8.50 15.55
CA ASN A 16 7.71 7.98 14.30
C ASN A 16 8.08 6.51 14.02
N ILE A 17 7.21 5.78 13.33
CA ILE A 17 7.57 4.49 12.72
C ILE A 17 7.81 4.65 11.22
N GLY A 18 9.00 4.25 10.80
CA GLY A 18 9.42 4.25 9.41
C GLY A 18 9.89 2.88 8.96
N LEU A 19 9.86 2.66 7.66
CA LEU A 19 10.38 1.47 7.01
C LEU A 19 11.46 1.87 6.01
N ILE A 20 12.64 1.27 6.14
CA ILE A 20 13.70 1.50 5.14
C ILE A 20 13.27 0.91 3.80
N THR A 21 13.19 1.75 2.77
CA THR A 21 12.87 1.32 1.40
C THR A 21 14.09 1.21 0.51
N ASP A 22 15.12 2.04 0.76
CA ASP A 22 16.37 2.05 0.00
C ASP A 22 17.52 2.62 0.85
N ILE A 23 18.76 2.28 0.49
CA ILE A 23 19.99 2.75 1.13
C ILE A 23 20.99 3.14 0.04
N ASP A 24 21.27 4.44 -0.08
CA ASP A 24 22.30 4.95 -0.97
C ASP A 24 23.61 5.18 -0.20
N VAL A 25 24.64 4.45 -0.61
CA VAL A 25 25.96 4.49 0.04
C VAL A 25 26.89 5.35 -0.79
N SER A 26 27.11 6.58 -0.32
CA SER A 26 28.13 7.46 -0.88
C SER A 26 29.54 6.86 -0.74
N LEU A 27 30.40 7.10 -1.73
CA LEU A 27 31.84 6.77 -1.66
C LEU A 27 32.56 7.54 -0.53
N HIS A 28 31.93 8.58 0.01
CA HIS A 28 32.42 9.31 1.19
C HIS A 28 31.91 8.64 2.46
N ALA A 29 32.84 8.31 3.36
CA ALA A 29 32.65 7.41 4.50
C ALA A 29 31.62 7.82 5.58
N ASN A 30 30.81 8.88 5.39
CA ASN A 30 29.88 9.40 6.39
C ASN A 30 28.58 9.99 5.79
N ASP A 31 28.23 9.64 4.56
CA ASP A 31 27.08 10.24 3.86
C ASP A 31 26.13 9.18 3.31
N THR A 32 25.92 8.10 4.06
CA THR A 32 24.87 7.12 3.75
C THR A 32 23.50 7.80 3.90
N GLU A 33 22.77 7.87 2.80
CA GLU A 33 21.39 8.33 2.75
C GLU A 33 20.46 7.13 2.83
N ILE A 34 19.42 7.25 3.65
CA ILE A 34 18.42 6.20 3.86
C ILE A 34 17.08 6.77 3.46
N TYR A 35 16.40 6.04 2.59
CA TYR A 35 15.05 6.33 2.19
C TYR A 35 14.12 5.60 3.16
N VAL A 36 13.28 6.36 3.85
CA VAL A 36 12.38 5.84 4.87
C VAL A 36 10.95 6.18 4.47
N PHE A 37 10.12 5.16 4.33
CA PHE A 37 8.69 5.31 4.20
C PHE A 37 8.06 5.30 5.59
N ASP A 38 7.64 6.45 6.09
CA ASP A 38 7.12 6.59 7.44
C ASP A 38 5.66 7.06 7.47
N GLU A 39 5.18 7.29 8.68
CA GLU A 39 3.79 7.64 8.94
C GLU A 39 3.38 9.05 8.46
N GLU A 40 4.34 9.91 8.10
CA GLU A 40 4.10 11.25 7.54
C GLU A 40 4.17 11.27 6.00
N THR A 41 4.55 10.14 5.40
CA THR A 41 4.69 9.99 3.95
C THR A 41 3.31 9.77 3.30
N ASP A 42 2.90 10.66 2.38
CA ASP A 42 1.61 10.62 1.67
C ASP A 42 1.74 10.19 0.19
N GLU A 43 0.72 10.43 -0.63
CA GLU A 43 0.73 10.06 -2.07
C GLU A 43 1.72 10.87 -2.91
N ASP A 44 2.00 12.11 -2.52
CA ASP A 44 2.77 13.07 -3.32
C ASP A 44 4.26 13.02 -3.01
N PHE A 45 4.61 12.62 -1.79
CA PHE A 45 5.99 12.52 -1.34
C PHE A 45 6.33 11.06 -1.13
N GLY A 46 7.13 10.47 -2.03
CA GLY A 46 7.83 9.22 -1.73
C GLY A 46 8.70 9.36 -0.48
N GLY A 47 9.13 8.22 0.08
CA GLY A 47 9.81 8.14 1.37
C GLY A 47 10.85 9.25 1.65
N ILE A 48 10.93 9.68 2.90
CA ILE A 48 11.84 10.73 3.34
C ILE A 48 13.31 10.27 3.26
N VAL A 49 14.19 11.18 2.85
CA VAL A 49 15.64 10.94 2.84
C VAL A 49 16.24 11.44 4.15
N VAL A 50 16.84 10.53 4.89
CA VAL A 50 17.49 10.81 6.18
C VAL A 50 18.92 10.29 6.21
N LYS A 51 19.74 10.83 7.11
CA LYS A 51 21.13 10.35 7.27
C LYS A 51 21.14 9.12 8.16
N GLU A 52 21.98 8.12 7.85
CA GLU A 52 22.09 6.89 8.66
C GLU A 52 22.22 7.15 10.17
N LYS A 53 23.00 8.17 10.56
CA LYS A 53 23.22 8.52 11.97
C LYS A 53 21.98 9.03 12.72
N THR A 54 20.93 9.46 12.02
CA THR A 54 19.67 9.94 12.62
C THR A 54 18.65 8.82 12.73
N VAL A 55 18.99 7.61 12.31
CA VAL A 55 18.09 6.46 12.27
C VAL A 55 18.45 5.47 13.35
N ARG A 56 17.44 4.95 14.04
CA ARG A 56 17.57 3.86 15.01
C ARG A 56 16.61 2.73 14.66
N LEU A 57 17.07 1.48 14.74
CA LEU A 57 16.20 0.31 14.65
C LEU A 57 15.21 0.28 15.82
N LEU A 58 13.96 -0.03 15.51
CA LEU A 58 12.93 -0.30 16.51
C LEU A 58 13.08 -1.72 17.06
N THR A 59 12.75 -1.91 18.34
CA THR A 59 12.56 -3.25 18.92
C THR A 59 11.22 -3.83 18.49
N GLU A 60 11.04 -5.14 18.65
CA GLU A 60 9.74 -5.78 18.34
C GLU A 60 8.61 -5.18 19.21
N GLU A 61 8.89 -4.86 20.48
CA GLU A 61 7.91 -4.24 21.37
C GLU A 61 7.50 -2.85 20.87
N GLU A 62 8.46 -2.02 20.45
CA GLU A 62 8.19 -0.69 19.89
C GLU A 62 7.41 -0.76 18.57
N ILE A 63 7.70 -1.77 17.72
CA ILE A 63 6.97 -1.99 16.47
C ILE A 63 5.50 -2.31 16.79
N GLN A 64 5.24 -3.25 17.71
CA GLN A 64 3.88 -3.65 18.05
C GLN A 64 3.09 -2.51 18.69
N GLU A 65 3.72 -1.72 19.57
CA GLU A 65 3.10 -0.54 20.18
C GLU A 65 2.69 0.50 19.13
N ARG A 66 3.61 0.87 18.22
CA ARG A 66 3.35 1.89 17.19
C ARG A 66 2.33 1.42 16.17
N LEU A 67 2.39 0.15 15.75
CA LEU A 67 1.33 -0.45 14.92
C LEU A 67 -0.01 -0.46 15.64
N GLY A 68 -0.04 -0.66 16.96
CA GLY A 68 -1.24 -0.53 17.79
C GLY A 68 -1.84 0.88 17.74
N ASN A 69 -1.01 1.91 17.83
CA ASN A 69 -1.44 3.32 17.74
C ASN A 69 -1.98 3.65 16.34
N ILE A 70 -1.27 3.21 15.29
CA ILE A 70 -1.73 3.34 13.90
C ILE A 70 -3.09 2.66 13.70
N LYS A 71 -3.30 1.50 14.33
CA LYS A 71 -4.57 0.78 14.29
C LYS A 71 -5.73 1.52 14.97
N CYS A 72 -5.46 2.51 15.82
CA CYS A 72 -6.50 3.32 16.44
C CYS A 72 -6.87 4.56 15.59
N ASP A 73 -5.97 5.02 14.72
CA ASP A 73 -6.18 6.19 13.85
C ASP A 73 -5.79 5.87 12.40
N TYR A 74 -6.41 4.84 11.82
CA TYR A 74 -6.05 4.39 10.48
C TYR A 74 -6.17 5.49 9.42
N LYS A 75 -7.11 6.43 9.60
CA LYS A 75 -7.36 7.57 8.68
C LYS A 75 -6.12 8.42 8.48
N LYS A 76 -5.41 8.72 9.56
CA LYS A 76 -4.19 9.52 9.51
C LYS A 76 -3.06 8.78 8.79
N TYR A 77 -3.05 7.45 8.85
CA TYR A 77 -1.92 6.61 8.45
C TYR A 77 -2.18 5.76 7.21
N ALA A 78 -3.18 6.13 6.40
CA ALA A 78 -3.66 5.37 5.26
C ALA A 78 -2.53 4.85 4.36
N TYR A 79 -1.69 5.75 3.83
CA TYR A 79 -0.62 5.39 2.91
C TYR A 79 0.40 4.45 3.54
N PHE A 80 0.82 4.72 4.78
CA PHE A 80 1.74 3.84 5.51
C PHE A 80 1.21 2.41 5.61
N ILE A 81 -0.06 2.26 5.96
CA ILE A 81 -0.74 0.96 6.09
C ILE A 81 -0.76 0.22 4.75
N ILE A 82 -1.08 0.92 3.67
CA ILE A 82 -1.17 0.36 2.32
C ILE A 82 0.22 -0.10 1.84
N GLY A 83 1.23 0.76 2.00
CA GLY A 83 2.62 0.44 1.66
C GLY A 83 3.11 -0.79 2.43
N LEU A 84 2.89 -0.83 3.75
CA LEU A 84 3.23 -1.98 4.58
C LEU A 84 2.55 -3.27 4.11
N ASN A 85 1.24 -3.23 3.87
CA ASN A 85 0.46 -4.39 3.45
C ASN A 85 0.80 -4.87 2.03
N ASN A 86 1.43 -4.05 1.20
CA ASN A 86 1.89 -4.47 -0.14
C ASN A 86 3.27 -5.18 -0.11
N MET A 87 3.96 -5.17 1.04
CA MET A 87 5.28 -5.80 1.18
C MET A 87 5.16 -7.20 1.74
N ASN A 88 5.20 -8.21 0.85
CA ASN A 88 5.07 -9.62 1.22
C ASN A 88 6.08 -10.09 2.27
N LYS A 89 7.31 -9.56 2.26
CA LYS A 89 8.35 -9.91 3.24
C LYS A 89 8.01 -9.47 4.67
N LEU A 90 6.99 -8.63 4.85
CA LEU A 90 6.55 -8.08 6.14
C LEU A 90 5.14 -8.57 6.53
N GLU A 91 4.69 -9.68 5.97
CA GLU A 91 3.36 -10.26 6.21
C GLU A 91 2.99 -10.35 7.71
N LYS A 92 3.95 -10.70 8.58
CA LYS A 92 3.73 -10.78 10.03
C LYS A 92 3.30 -9.46 10.69
N TYR A 93 3.50 -8.32 10.02
CA TYR A 93 3.14 -6.99 10.49
C TYR A 93 1.94 -6.41 9.74
N HIS A 94 1.38 -7.14 8.77
CA HIS A 94 0.23 -6.68 8.01
C HIS A 94 -0.94 -6.37 8.94
N ILE A 95 -1.62 -5.28 8.62
CA ILE A 95 -2.85 -4.89 9.30
C ILE A 95 -4.00 -5.61 8.59
N PRO A 96 -4.87 -6.33 9.32
CA PRO A 96 -6.00 -7.03 8.72
C PRO A 96 -6.88 -6.11 7.89
N GLU A 97 -7.36 -6.65 6.77
CA GLU A 97 -8.28 -5.94 5.88
C GLU A 97 -9.59 -5.61 6.63
N ASN A 98 -10.00 -4.34 6.56
CA ASN A 98 -11.25 -3.82 7.14
C ASN A 98 -11.80 -2.72 6.22
N GLU A 99 -13.01 -2.22 6.48
CA GLU A 99 -13.67 -1.21 5.64
C GLU A 99 -12.78 0.02 5.37
N PHE A 100 -12.02 0.46 6.37
CA PHE A 100 -11.12 1.60 6.22
C PHE A 100 -9.93 1.27 5.32
N VAL A 101 -9.25 0.15 5.55
CA VAL A 101 -8.10 -0.27 4.72
C VAL A 101 -8.54 -0.46 3.27
N GLN A 102 -9.74 -1.01 3.05
CA GLN A 102 -10.33 -1.15 1.72
C GLN A 102 -10.56 0.21 1.06
N GLN A 103 -11.11 1.18 1.81
CA GLN A 103 -11.30 2.53 1.28
C GLN A 103 -9.96 3.20 0.95
N ALA A 104 -8.97 3.11 1.83
CA ALA A 104 -7.63 3.64 1.58
C ALA A 104 -6.98 3.01 0.33
N ARG A 105 -7.20 1.71 0.08
CA ARG A 105 -6.76 1.06 -1.17
C ARG A 105 -7.43 1.67 -2.38
N ILE A 106 -8.75 1.88 -2.32
CA ILE A 106 -9.51 2.47 -3.42
C ILE A 106 -9.01 3.89 -3.71
N ASP A 107 -8.89 4.71 -2.67
CA ASP A 107 -8.48 6.11 -2.82
C ASP A 107 -7.04 6.25 -3.35
N SER A 108 -6.14 5.32 -2.99
CA SER A 108 -4.75 5.29 -3.48
C SER A 108 -4.55 4.56 -4.81
N THR A 109 -5.63 4.01 -5.40
CA THR A 109 -5.54 3.27 -6.66
C THR A 109 -5.97 4.12 -7.84
N TYR A 110 -5.09 4.21 -8.84
CA TYR A 110 -5.42 4.82 -10.12
C TYR A 110 -6.26 3.86 -10.97
N PHE A 111 -7.56 4.08 -11.00
CA PHE A 111 -8.47 3.32 -11.84
C PHE A 111 -8.50 3.83 -13.29
N LEU A 112 -8.75 2.91 -14.23
CA LEU A 112 -9.05 3.20 -15.62
C LEU A 112 -10.32 4.05 -15.72
N GLU A 113 -10.38 4.94 -16.72
CA GLU A 113 -11.61 5.69 -17.00
C GLU A 113 -12.75 4.79 -17.50
N GLY A 114 -12.42 3.61 -18.04
CA GLY A 114 -13.39 2.66 -18.57
C GLY A 114 -13.00 1.21 -18.30
N PHE A 115 -14.00 0.39 -18.02
CA PHE A 115 -13.85 -1.05 -17.76
C PHE A 115 -13.23 -1.74 -18.97
N LYS A 116 -12.33 -2.70 -18.74
CA LYS A 116 -11.66 -3.45 -19.81
C LYS A 116 -11.43 -4.89 -19.42
N THR A 117 -12.14 -5.81 -20.05
CA THR A 117 -11.95 -7.24 -19.87
C THR A 117 -11.74 -7.98 -21.20
N THR A 118 -11.28 -9.22 -21.09
CA THR A 118 -11.27 -10.21 -22.18
C THR A 118 -12.33 -11.31 -21.99
N GLN A 119 -13.04 -11.30 -20.86
CA GLN A 119 -14.11 -12.27 -20.55
C GLN A 119 -15.29 -12.07 -21.51
N SER A 120 -15.64 -13.13 -22.25
CA SER A 120 -16.52 -13.05 -23.43
C SER A 120 -17.91 -12.51 -23.14
N ASP A 121 -18.47 -12.83 -21.97
CA ASP A 121 -19.77 -12.39 -21.47
C ASP A 121 -19.80 -10.93 -20.99
N LEU A 122 -18.63 -10.42 -20.57
CA LEU A 122 -18.46 -9.06 -20.06
C LEU A 122 -17.88 -8.09 -21.10
N LEU A 123 -17.41 -8.56 -22.27
CA LEU A 123 -16.91 -7.72 -23.38
C LEU A 123 -17.85 -6.57 -23.75
N LYS A 124 -19.17 -6.78 -23.61
CA LYS A 124 -20.21 -5.77 -23.90
C LYS A 124 -20.16 -4.53 -22.97
N HIS A 125 -19.37 -4.58 -21.88
CA HIS A 125 -19.18 -3.46 -20.96
C HIS A 125 -17.87 -2.71 -21.19
N ASN A 126 -16.99 -3.18 -22.10
CA ASN A 126 -15.71 -2.52 -22.34
C ASN A 126 -15.88 -1.04 -22.76
N GLY A 127 -15.06 -0.18 -22.17
CA GLY A 127 -15.09 1.27 -22.39
C GLY A 127 -16.18 2.02 -21.62
N LYS A 128 -17.08 1.32 -20.90
CA LYS A 128 -18.03 1.98 -20.00
C LYS A 128 -17.30 2.50 -18.77
N SER A 129 -17.57 3.74 -18.39
CA SER A 129 -17.13 4.28 -17.11
C SER A 129 -17.79 3.56 -15.95
N PHE A 130 -17.10 3.55 -14.82
CA PHE A 130 -17.53 2.87 -13.61
C PHE A 130 -17.16 3.65 -12.35
N THR A 131 -17.74 3.25 -11.24
CA THR A 131 -17.38 3.68 -9.89
C THR A 131 -17.09 2.45 -9.05
N VAL A 132 -15.97 2.46 -8.34
CA VAL A 132 -15.61 1.38 -7.41
C VAL A 132 -16.37 1.58 -6.11
N LEU A 133 -17.10 0.56 -5.69
CA LEU A 133 -17.93 0.59 -4.47
C LEU A 133 -17.15 0.09 -3.26
N ARG A 134 -16.45 -1.03 -3.41
CA ARG A 134 -15.63 -1.66 -2.38
C ARG A 134 -14.76 -2.78 -2.95
N MET A 135 -13.81 -3.26 -2.17
CA MET A 135 -13.13 -4.52 -2.44
C MET A 135 -14.03 -5.71 -2.05
N LEU A 136 -13.89 -6.84 -2.75
CA LEU A 136 -14.50 -8.10 -2.32
C LEU A 136 -13.67 -8.72 -1.21
N THR A 137 -14.33 -9.38 -0.26
CA THR A 137 -13.61 -10.20 0.73
C THR A 137 -13.08 -11.48 0.07
N LYS A 138 -12.20 -12.20 0.77
CA LYS A 138 -11.67 -13.48 0.29
C LYS A 138 -12.77 -14.51 0.02
N GLU A 139 -13.82 -14.50 0.84
CA GLU A 139 -14.97 -15.39 0.72
C GLU A 139 -15.89 -15.02 -0.46
N GLU A 140 -15.83 -13.78 -0.94
CA GLU A 140 -16.61 -13.29 -2.08
C GLU A 140 -15.86 -13.41 -3.41
N ALA A 141 -14.52 -13.46 -3.37
CA ALA A 141 -13.70 -13.50 -4.56
C ALA A 141 -13.74 -14.89 -5.22
N ASP A 142 -13.98 -14.92 -6.54
CA ASP A 142 -14.10 -16.16 -7.30
C ASP A 142 -12.78 -16.94 -7.39
N LEU A 143 -11.64 -16.24 -7.35
CA LEU A 143 -10.31 -16.83 -7.44
C LEU A 143 -9.31 -16.04 -6.57
N GLU A 144 -8.98 -16.57 -5.40
CA GLU A 144 -8.08 -15.92 -4.43
C GLU A 144 -6.66 -15.64 -4.97
N ASP A 145 -6.18 -16.46 -5.92
CA ASP A 145 -4.77 -16.45 -6.35
C ASP A 145 -4.47 -15.52 -7.54
N VAL A 146 -5.48 -14.87 -8.13
CA VAL A 146 -5.31 -14.16 -9.43
C VAL A 146 -5.26 -12.64 -9.30
N GLY A 147 -5.57 -12.10 -8.12
CA GLY A 147 -5.54 -10.66 -7.86
C GLY A 147 -6.72 -10.20 -7.03
N ARG A 148 -6.74 -8.91 -6.69
CA ARG A 148 -7.86 -8.30 -5.95
C ARG A 148 -9.09 -8.22 -6.87
N MET A 149 -10.26 -8.39 -6.27
CA MET A 149 -11.55 -8.17 -6.93
C MET A 149 -12.28 -7.00 -6.28
N TYR A 150 -13.01 -6.25 -7.10
CA TYR A 150 -13.74 -5.06 -6.70
C TYR A 150 -15.19 -5.12 -7.15
N LYS A 151 -16.09 -4.64 -6.30
CA LYS A 151 -17.49 -4.41 -6.64
C LYS A 151 -17.56 -3.07 -7.35
N ILE A 152 -17.98 -3.06 -8.62
CA ILE A 152 -18.09 -1.83 -9.39
C ILE A 152 -19.53 -1.57 -9.83
N GLN A 153 -19.88 -0.31 -9.97
CA GLN A 153 -21.11 0.13 -10.63
C GLN A 153 -20.75 0.78 -11.96
N LEU A 154 -21.25 0.22 -13.06
CA LEU A 154 -21.13 0.84 -14.38
C LEU A 154 -22.02 2.08 -14.49
N SER A 155 -21.70 2.99 -15.41
CA SER A 155 -22.56 4.15 -15.73
C SER A 155 -23.99 3.81 -16.16
N SER A 156 -24.25 2.56 -16.58
CA SER A 156 -25.60 2.05 -16.83
C SER A 156 -26.39 1.72 -15.56
N GLY A 157 -25.77 1.81 -14.38
CA GLY A 157 -26.32 1.43 -13.08
C GLY A 157 -26.15 -0.05 -12.72
N GLU A 158 -25.66 -0.86 -13.65
CA GLU A 158 -25.38 -2.28 -13.46
C GLU A 158 -24.19 -2.49 -12.51
N ILE A 159 -24.31 -3.46 -11.61
CA ILE A 159 -23.28 -3.79 -10.63
C ILE A 159 -22.69 -5.15 -10.99
N LEU A 160 -21.36 -5.22 -11.08
CA LEU A 160 -20.63 -6.45 -11.35
C LEU A 160 -19.32 -6.50 -10.56
N ASP A 161 -18.72 -7.68 -10.53
CA ASP A 161 -17.43 -7.93 -9.90
C ASP A 161 -16.34 -7.84 -10.98
N ALA A 162 -15.28 -7.10 -10.68
CA ALA A 162 -14.17 -6.86 -11.60
C ALA A 162 -12.84 -7.21 -10.96
N PHE A 163 -11.95 -7.87 -11.72
CA PHE A 163 -10.57 -8.08 -11.29
C PHE A 163 -9.78 -6.77 -11.39
N GLU A 164 -8.73 -6.64 -10.57
CA GLU A 164 -7.85 -5.46 -10.52
C GLU A 164 -7.32 -5.10 -11.92
N ASP A 165 -6.95 -6.08 -12.74
CA ASP A 165 -6.44 -5.85 -14.09
C ASP A 165 -7.47 -5.35 -15.11
N GLU A 166 -8.76 -5.44 -14.77
CA GLU A 166 -9.84 -4.95 -15.62
C GLU A 166 -10.15 -3.46 -15.39
N ILE A 167 -9.70 -2.92 -14.26
CA ILE A 167 -10.08 -1.59 -13.79
C ILE A 167 -8.92 -0.74 -13.28
N VAL A 168 -7.71 -1.26 -13.09
CA VAL A 168 -6.55 -0.51 -12.58
C VAL A 168 -5.57 -0.16 -13.69
N ILE A 169 -5.00 1.04 -13.60
CA ILE A 169 -3.86 1.45 -14.43
C ILE A 169 -2.59 0.86 -13.80
N PHE A 170 -2.00 -0.12 -14.47
CA PHE A 170 -0.63 -0.52 -14.16
C PHE A 170 0.34 0.39 -14.90
N PRO A 171 1.30 1.04 -14.21
CA PRO A 171 2.37 1.74 -14.90
C PRO A 171 3.07 0.75 -15.84
N SER A 172 3.21 1.15 -17.10
CA SER A 172 3.98 0.36 -18.07
C SER A 172 5.42 0.30 -17.56
N LYS A 173 5.96 -0.93 -17.42
CA LYS A 173 7.37 -1.15 -17.04
C LYS A 173 8.34 -0.43 -17.95
#